data_AF-A0A919JLV6-F1
#
_entry.id   AF-A0A919JLV6-F1
#
_cell.length_a   1.000
_cell.length_b   1.000
_cell.length_c   1.000
_cell.angle_alpha   90.00
_cell.angle_beta   90.00
_cell.angle_gamma   90.00
#
_symmetry.space_group_name_H-M   'P 1'
#
loop_
_entity.id
_entity.type
_entity.pdbx_description
1 polymer ?
#
loop_
_entity_poly.entity_id
_entity_poly.type
_entity_poly.pdbx_seq_one_letter_code
_entity_poly.pdbx_strand_id
1 'polypeptide(L)'
;MNKRSRVMRTQRADQPGSAAAEEKLDPSTSNAELSRLAELDYKTTFDAWRQLVDIRFKLIALVPTGSMVGVAQVLPWPAYAAGMLFLCGITLYEIRNTQVHDALGKRLVQLDGEFANLESTPRPAGGGPFSTRPSGRLRLFGVFSVWHNRAIAIVYATSIAAWTWRLLASWRINIHFASNGRGLAALGAAIIWMMTYREIIRLSKKSD
;
A
#
# COMPACT_ATOMS: atom_id res chain seq x y z
N MET A 1 38.52 -18.88 -17.38
CA MET A 1 38.72 -17.97 -18.53
C MET A 1 38.68 -16.53 -18.03
N ASN A 2 39.71 -15.78 -18.39
CA ASN A 2 40.18 -14.55 -17.77
C ASN A 2 39.85 -13.37 -18.69
N LYS A 3 39.12 -12.35 -18.22
CA LYS A 3 39.00 -11.06 -18.92
C LYS A 3 39.10 -9.91 -17.93
N ARG A 4 40.36 -9.52 -17.70
CA ARG A 4 40.78 -8.24 -17.10
C ARG A 4 40.29 -7.10 -18.00
N SER A 5 39.32 -6.33 -17.54
CA SER A 5 38.95 -5.04 -18.14
C SER A 5 39.89 -3.95 -17.63
N ARG A 6 40.56 -3.36 -18.61
CA ARG A 6 41.63 -2.37 -18.54
C ARG A 6 41.11 -1.05 -17.97
N VAL A 7 41.63 -0.63 -16.83
CA VAL A 7 41.42 0.68 -16.22
C VAL A 7 42.12 1.73 -17.10
N MET A 8 41.35 2.58 -17.78
CA MET A 8 41.86 3.81 -18.38
C MET A 8 42.01 4.86 -17.28
N ARG A 9 43.26 5.09 -16.89
CA ARG A 9 43.68 6.13 -15.95
C ARG A 9 43.95 7.39 -16.77
N THR A 10 42.93 8.21 -16.96
CA THR A 10 43.10 9.52 -17.60
C THR A 10 43.75 10.46 -16.57
N GLN A 11 45.01 10.81 -16.83
CA GLN A 11 45.74 11.86 -16.12
C GLN A 11 44.98 13.18 -16.27
N ARG A 12 44.52 13.73 -15.15
CA ARG A 12 44.04 15.12 -15.06
C ARG A 12 45.22 15.95 -14.57
N ALA A 13 45.91 16.56 -15.52
CA ALA A 13 46.91 17.57 -15.26
C ALA A 13 46.24 18.87 -14.77
N ASP A 14 46.86 19.50 -13.79
CA ASP A 14 46.89 20.93 -13.50
C ASP A 14 45.60 21.74 -13.67
N GLN A 15 44.90 21.94 -12.54
CA GLN A 15 44.16 23.18 -12.30
C GLN A 15 44.82 23.95 -11.14
N PRO A 16 45.70 24.92 -11.43
CA PRO A 16 46.09 25.95 -10.48
C PRO A 16 45.07 27.09 -10.55
N GLY A 17 44.18 27.19 -9.57
CA GLY A 17 43.26 28.33 -9.47
C GLY A 17 41.82 27.96 -9.08
N SER A 18 41.64 27.36 -7.90
CA SER A 18 40.33 27.34 -7.23
C SER A 18 40.54 27.59 -5.73
N ALA A 19 41.25 28.68 -5.42
CA ALA A 19 41.14 29.36 -4.13
C ALA A 19 39.97 30.37 -4.18
N ALA A 20 38.88 29.99 -4.84
CA ALA A 20 37.64 30.75 -4.85
C ALA A 20 36.93 30.44 -3.53
N ALA A 21 37.05 31.38 -2.60
CA ALA A 21 36.12 31.62 -1.52
C ALA A 21 35.58 30.34 -0.82
N GLU A 22 36.31 29.85 0.18
CA GLU A 22 35.63 29.36 1.38
C GLU A 22 34.89 30.55 2.01
N GLU A 23 33.77 30.93 1.39
CA GLU A 23 32.74 31.72 2.05
C GLU A 23 32.30 30.85 3.22
N LYS A 24 32.78 31.19 4.43
CA LYS A 24 32.33 30.60 5.69
C LYS A 24 30.83 30.83 5.78
N LEU A 25 30.06 29.89 5.24
CA LEU A 25 28.62 29.88 5.32
C LEU A 25 28.27 29.95 6.81
N ASP A 26 27.61 31.03 7.20
CA ASP A 26 27.19 31.22 8.59
C ASP A 26 26.40 29.98 9.02
N PRO A 27 26.81 29.28 10.10
CA PRO A 27 26.10 28.10 10.59
C PRO A 27 24.62 28.38 10.89
N SER A 28 24.23 29.65 11.14
CA SER A 28 22.83 30.05 11.30
C SER A 28 22.02 29.91 9.99
N THR A 29 22.60 30.29 8.86
CA THR A 29 21.98 30.18 7.53
C THR A 29 21.85 28.73 7.09
N SER A 30 22.86 27.90 7.39
CA SER A 30 22.85 26.46 7.09
C SER A 30 21.74 25.72 7.84
N ASN A 31 21.56 26.00 9.13
CA ASN A 31 20.49 25.37 9.94
C ASN A 31 19.08 25.80 9.50
N ALA A 32 18.92 27.06 9.08
CA ALA A 32 17.66 27.56 8.55
C ALA A 32 17.29 26.88 7.21
N GLU A 33 18.28 26.65 6.33
CA GLU A 33 18.08 25.94 5.07
C GLU A 33 17.74 24.46 5.30
N LEU A 34 18.46 23.77 6.19
CA LEU A 34 18.16 22.39 6.57
C LEU A 34 16.75 22.23 7.14
N SER A 35 16.32 23.17 7.99
CA SER A 35 14.97 23.18 8.56
C SER A 35 13.89 23.34 7.48
N ARG A 36 14.12 24.23 6.50
CA ARG A 36 13.22 24.41 5.35
C ARG A 36 13.15 23.18 4.46
N LEU A 37 14.28 22.53 4.21
CA LEU A 37 14.33 21.30 3.40
C LEU A 37 13.59 20.15 4.11
N ALA A 38 13.77 20.01 5.42
CA ALA A 38 13.03 19.03 6.22
C ALA A 38 11.51 19.30 6.18
N GLU A 39 11.09 20.57 6.32
CA GLU A 39 9.66 20.96 6.24
C GLU A 39 9.06 20.62 4.88
N LEU A 40 9.81 20.88 3.80
CA LEU A 40 9.39 20.55 2.44
C LEU A 40 9.26 19.04 2.22
N ASP A 41 10.21 18.23 2.72
CA ASP A 41 10.16 16.76 2.63
C ASP A 41 8.97 16.21 3.43
N TYR A 42 8.73 16.74 4.64
CA TYR A 42 7.59 16.35 5.46
C TYR A 42 6.27 16.64 4.76
N LYS A 43 6.09 17.86 4.23
CA LYS A 43 4.88 18.24 3.50
C LYS A 43 4.65 17.35 2.29
N THR A 44 5.71 17.13 1.49
CA THR A 44 5.63 16.29 0.29
C THR A 44 5.28 14.84 0.64
N THR A 45 5.93 14.29 1.67
CA THR A 45 5.67 12.92 2.16
C THR A 45 4.25 12.79 2.72
N PHE A 46 3.78 13.79 3.48
CA PHE A 46 2.44 13.83 4.05
C PHE A 46 1.36 13.92 2.97
N ASP A 47 1.55 14.78 1.97
CA ASP A 47 0.61 14.93 0.86
C ASP A 47 0.52 13.64 0.03
N ALA A 48 1.66 13.00 -0.26
CA ALA A 48 1.69 11.69 -0.93
C ALA A 48 0.99 10.62 -0.09
N TRP A 49 1.27 10.57 1.23
CA TRP A 49 0.63 9.63 2.14
C TRP A 49 -0.89 9.81 2.18
N ARG A 50 -1.36 11.05 2.30
CA ARG A 50 -2.78 11.41 2.29
C ARG A 50 -3.46 11.05 0.96
N GLN A 51 -2.78 11.29 -0.16
CA GLN A 51 -3.31 10.94 -1.49
C GLN A 51 -3.53 9.43 -1.61
N LEU A 52 -2.60 8.61 -1.11
CA LEU A 52 -2.78 7.15 -1.10
C LEU A 52 -3.98 6.76 -0.24
N VAL A 53 -4.16 7.35 0.94
CA VAL A 53 -5.33 7.10 1.81
C VAL A 53 -6.64 7.41 1.08
N ASP A 54 -6.74 8.54 0.38
CA ASP A 54 -7.94 8.91 -0.40
C ASP A 54 -8.22 7.90 -1.53
N ILE A 55 -7.19 7.47 -2.26
CA ILE A 55 -7.33 6.44 -3.30
C ILE A 55 -7.84 5.12 -2.70
N ARG A 56 -7.32 4.70 -1.54
CA ARG A 56 -7.78 3.47 -0.86
C ARG A 56 -9.25 3.54 -0.48
N PHE A 57 -9.70 4.67 0.05
CA PHE A 57 -11.12 4.86 0.36
C PHE A 57 -12.00 4.76 -0.87
N LYS A 58 -11.58 5.35 -2.00
CA LYS A 58 -12.29 5.24 -3.28
C LYS A 58 -12.35 3.80 -3.79
N LEU A 59 -11.24 3.05 -3.67
CA LEU A 59 -11.21 1.64 -4.07
C LEU A 59 -12.08 0.76 -3.16
N ILE A 60 -12.06 0.99 -1.85
CA ILE A 60 -12.90 0.27 -0.89
C ILE A 60 -14.39 0.55 -1.13
N ALA A 61 -14.77 1.72 -1.64
CA ALA A 61 -16.15 2.01 -2.04
C ALA A 61 -16.50 1.37 -3.40
N LEU A 62 -15.56 1.40 -4.35
CA LEU A 62 -15.76 0.87 -5.70
C LEU A 62 -15.92 -0.65 -5.72
N VAL A 63 -15.09 -1.37 -4.97
CA VAL A 63 -15.01 -2.84 -5.03
C VAL A 63 -16.33 -3.54 -4.63
N PRO A 64 -16.97 -3.21 -3.49
CA PRO A 64 -18.27 -3.77 -3.13
C PRO A 64 -19.36 -3.37 -4.14
N THR A 65 -19.37 -2.10 -4.56
CA THR A 65 -20.37 -1.58 -5.51
C THR A 65 -20.28 -2.30 -6.85
N GLY A 66 -19.08 -2.46 -7.40
CA GLY A 66 -18.86 -3.24 -8.62
C GLY A 66 -19.18 -4.72 -8.43
N SER A 67 -18.94 -5.28 -7.25
CA SER A 67 -19.25 -6.68 -6.95
C SER A 67 -20.74 -6.98 -6.87
N MET A 68 -21.59 -5.99 -6.61
CA MET A 68 -23.05 -6.14 -6.74
C MET A 68 -23.46 -6.51 -8.16
N VAL A 69 -22.78 -5.98 -9.18
CA VAL A 69 -22.96 -6.39 -10.58
C VAL A 69 -22.54 -7.85 -10.76
N GLY A 70 -21.43 -8.24 -10.13
CA GLY A 70 -20.96 -9.61 -10.10
C GLY A 70 -22.01 -10.57 -9.54
N VAL A 71 -22.84 -10.15 -8.57
CA VAL A 71 -23.90 -10.98 -8.00
C VAL A 71 -25.19 -10.96 -8.83
N ALA A 72 -25.47 -9.86 -9.54
CA ALA A 72 -26.63 -9.71 -10.42
C ALA A 72 -26.49 -10.69 -11.61
N GLN A 73 -27.50 -11.53 -11.83
CA GLN A 73 -27.49 -12.59 -12.87
C GLN A 73 -27.78 -12.03 -14.28
N VAL A 74 -27.11 -10.94 -14.63
CA VAL A 74 -27.45 -10.11 -15.80
C VAL A 74 -26.39 -10.14 -16.90
N LEU A 75 -25.25 -10.81 -16.68
CA LEU A 75 -24.11 -10.79 -17.59
C LEU A 75 -23.80 -12.17 -18.17
N PRO A 76 -23.23 -12.24 -19.39
CA PRO A 76 -22.71 -13.49 -19.95
C PRO A 76 -21.40 -13.90 -19.25
N TRP A 77 -21.05 -15.19 -19.31
CA TRP A 77 -19.87 -15.73 -18.62
C TRP A 77 -18.53 -15.01 -18.91
N PRO A 78 -18.23 -14.51 -20.14
CA PRO A 78 -16.98 -13.80 -20.39
C PRO A 78 -16.89 -12.48 -19.61
N ALA A 79 -18.03 -11.82 -19.37
CA ALA A 79 -18.07 -10.59 -18.60
C ALA A 79 -17.78 -10.85 -17.10
N TYR A 80 -18.20 -12.00 -16.56
CA TYR A 80 -17.80 -12.42 -15.21
C TYR A 80 -16.30 -12.71 -15.11
N ALA A 81 -15.71 -13.32 -16.15
CA ALA A 81 -14.26 -13.54 -16.20
C ALA A 81 -13.49 -12.22 -16.29
N ALA A 82 -13.95 -11.28 -17.11
CA ALA A 82 -13.36 -9.94 -17.22
C ALA A 82 -13.47 -9.16 -15.90
N GLY A 83 -14.63 -9.19 -15.23
CA GLY A 83 -14.83 -8.57 -13.93
C GLY A 83 -13.94 -9.17 -12.84
N MET A 84 -13.73 -10.49 -12.87
CA MET A 84 -12.77 -11.17 -12.00
C MET A 84 -11.34 -10.68 -12.22
N LEU A 85 -10.88 -10.63 -13.49
CA LEU A 85 -9.53 -10.16 -13.81
C LEU A 85 -9.33 -8.69 -13.40
N PHE A 86 -10.34 -7.85 -13.63
CA PHE A 86 -10.34 -6.46 -13.20
C PHE A 86 -10.19 -6.36 -11.67
N LEU A 87 -10.96 -7.14 -10.91
CA LEU A 87 -10.88 -7.15 -9.45
C LEU A 87 -9.54 -7.69 -8.94
N CYS A 88 -8.96 -8.69 -9.60
CA CYS A 88 -7.58 -9.13 -9.33
C CYS A 88 -6.58 -7.99 -9.53
N GLY A 89 -6.72 -7.22 -10.62
CA GLY A 89 -5.89 -6.04 -10.89
C GLY A 89 -5.99 -4.98 -9.78
N ILE A 90 -7.22 -4.65 -9.33
CA ILE A 90 -7.42 -3.73 -8.20
C ILE A 90 -6.79 -4.28 -6.92
N THR A 91 -6.93 -5.59 -6.66
CA THR A 91 -6.36 -6.22 -5.46
C THR A 91 -4.83 -6.13 -5.45
N LEU A 92 -4.18 -6.40 -6.58
CA LEU A 92 -2.74 -6.26 -6.73
C LEU A 92 -2.28 -4.82 -6.54
N TYR A 93 -3.02 -3.87 -7.12
CA TYR A 93 -2.78 -2.45 -6.92
C TYR A 93 -2.88 -2.07 -5.44
N GLU A 94 -3.91 -2.50 -4.72
CA GLU A 94 -4.11 -2.20 -3.29
C GLU A 94 -2.99 -2.78 -2.42
N ILE A 95 -2.50 -3.99 -2.73
CA ILE A 95 -1.35 -4.59 -2.04
C ILE A 95 -0.11 -3.72 -2.23
N ARG A 96 0.18 -3.29 -3.47
CA ARG A 96 1.32 -2.42 -3.75
C ARG A 96 1.18 -1.07 -3.07
N ASN A 97 -0.02 -0.50 -3.11
CA ASN A 97 -0.34 0.77 -2.46
C ASN A 97 -0.13 0.71 -0.95
N THR A 98 -0.52 -0.39 -0.30
CA THR A 98 -0.28 -0.62 1.13
C THR A 98 1.21 -0.56 1.48
N GLN A 99 2.09 -1.16 0.65
CA GLN A 99 3.54 -1.11 0.87
C GLN A 99 4.09 0.32 0.81
N VAL A 100 3.66 1.10 -0.18
CA VAL A 100 4.11 2.51 -0.34
C VAL A 100 3.58 3.37 0.81
N HIS A 101 2.32 3.18 1.18
CA HIS A 101 1.70 3.86 2.32
C HIS A 101 2.45 3.59 3.63
N ASP A 102 2.79 2.33 3.92
CA ASP A 102 3.51 1.96 5.14
C ASP A 102 4.93 2.54 5.15
N ALA A 103 5.61 2.55 4.00
CA ALA A 103 6.93 3.17 3.86
C ALA A 103 6.90 4.69 4.11
N LEU A 104 5.93 5.40 3.51
CA LEU A 104 5.74 6.83 3.75
C LEU A 104 5.37 7.13 5.20
N GLY A 105 4.52 6.29 5.82
CA GLY A 105 4.20 6.40 7.25
C GLY A 105 5.44 6.25 8.14
N LYS A 106 6.31 5.27 7.85
CA LYS A 106 7.60 5.10 8.56
C LYS A 106 8.51 6.32 8.36
N ARG A 107 8.58 6.90 7.16
CA ARG A 107 9.33 8.14 6.89
C ARG A 107 8.79 9.34 7.69
N LEU A 108 7.47 9.50 7.78
CA LEU A 108 6.84 10.57 8.57
C LEU A 108 7.17 10.43 10.06
N VAL A 109 7.19 9.21 10.60
CA VAL A 109 7.65 8.97 11.99
C VAL A 109 9.12 9.34 12.19
N GLN A 110 9.98 9.06 11.20
CA GLN A 110 11.39 9.45 11.26
C GLN A 110 11.54 10.98 11.24
N LEU A 111 10.83 11.65 10.33
CA LEU A 111 10.83 13.11 10.23
C LEU A 111 10.30 13.79 11.50
N ASP A 112 9.23 13.25 12.10
CA ASP A 112 8.72 13.71 13.41
C ASP A 112 9.81 13.68 14.50
N GLY A 113 10.69 12.66 14.47
CA GLY A 113 11.83 12.55 15.36
C GLY A 113 12.97 13.53 15.02
N GLU A 114 13.25 13.74 13.73
CA GLU A 114 14.23 14.72 13.27
C GLU A 114 13.85 16.15 13.68
N PHE A 115 12.58 16.55 13.50
CA PHE A 115 12.09 17.88 13.94
C PHE A 115 12.14 18.07 15.46
N ALA A 116 11.85 17.02 16.23
CA ALA A 116 11.95 17.08 17.68
C ALA A 116 13.37 17.41 18.16
N ASN A 117 14.40 17.09 17.37
CA ASN A 117 15.80 17.39 17.68
C ASN A 117 16.25 18.78 17.18
N LEU A 118 15.58 19.34 16.18
CA LEU A 118 15.92 20.65 15.58
C LEU A 118 15.32 21.84 16.35
N GLU A 119 14.16 21.66 16.97
CA GLU A 119 13.54 22.71 17.78
C GLU A 119 14.15 22.79 19.18
N SER A 120 14.71 23.94 19.55
CA SER A 120 15.22 24.21 20.91
C SER A 120 14.13 24.38 21.97
N THR A 121 12.86 24.33 21.57
CA THR A 121 11.70 24.46 22.46
C THR A 121 11.17 23.09 22.85
N PRO A 122 10.98 22.82 24.15
CA PRO A 122 10.49 21.54 24.62
C PRO A 122 9.05 21.31 24.12
N ARG A 123 8.90 20.55 23.04
CA ARG A 123 7.61 19.95 22.69
C ARG A 123 7.20 18.99 23.81
N PRO A 124 5.89 18.87 24.13
CA PRO A 124 5.43 17.87 25.08
C PRO A 124 6.00 16.49 24.71
N ALA A 125 6.47 15.75 25.71
CA ALA A 125 7.19 14.50 25.53
C ALA A 125 6.35 13.48 24.73
N GLY A 126 6.61 13.42 23.42
CA GLY A 126 5.83 12.65 22.45
C GLY A 126 5.76 13.46 21.18
N GLY A 127 6.58 13.08 20.18
CA GLY A 127 6.81 13.83 18.94
C GLY A 127 5.56 14.09 18.10
N GLY A 128 5.76 14.36 16.80
CA GLY A 128 4.67 14.71 15.90
C GLY A 128 3.51 13.68 15.80
N PRO A 129 2.43 14.03 15.08
CA PRO A 129 1.19 13.25 15.03
C PRO A 129 1.34 11.79 14.59
N PHE A 130 2.42 11.46 13.86
CA PHE A 130 2.67 10.09 13.42
C PHE A 130 3.40 9.27 14.48
N SER A 131 4.20 9.91 15.33
CA SER A 131 4.90 9.26 16.45
C SER A 131 3.98 8.95 17.65
N THR A 132 2.87 9.69 17.80
CA THR A 132 1.90 9.57 18.91
C THR A 132 0.70 8.69 18.57
N ARG A 133 0.91 7.64 17.76
CA ARG A 133 -0.19 6.76 17.34
C ARG A 133 -0.75 5.98 18.54
N PRO A 134 -2.07 6.04 18.83
CA PRO A 134 -2.65 5.29 19.93
C PRO A 134 -2.41 3.79 19.71
N SER A 135 -1.71 3.15 20.65
CA SER A 135 -1.34 1.73 20.60
C SER A 135 -2.49 0.78 20.95
N GLY A 136 -3.71 1.31 21.11
CA GLY A 136 -4.90 0.57 21.46
C GLY A 136 -5.39 -0.33 20.32
N ARG A 137 -5.44 -1.64 20.56
CA ARG A 137 -6.16 -2.57 19.67
C ARG A 137 -7.66 -2.38 19.89
N LEU A 138 -8.32 -1.74 18.93
CA LEU A 138 -9.79 -1.71 18.90
C LEU A 138 -10.32 -3.14 18.78
N ARG A 139 -11.39 -3.46 19.53
CA ARG A 139 -12.08 -4.75 19.48
C ARG A 139 -13.53 -4.54 19.11
N LEU A 140 -13.98 -5.17 18.03
CA LEU A 140 -15.38 -5.23 17.65
C LEU A 140 -16.08 -6.31 18.50
N PHE A 141 -17.19 -5.94 19.14
CA PHE A 141 -17.94 -6.79 20.08
C PHE A 141 -17.11 -7.38 21.24
N GLY A 142 -15.98 -6.75 21.59
CA GLY A 142 -15.06 -7.27 22.62
C GLY A 142 -14.24 -8.51 22.22
N VAL A 143 -14.59 -9.17 21.11
CA VAL A 143 -14.01 -10.45 20.67
C VAL A 143 -13.05 -10.27 19.49
N PHE A 144 -13.41 -9.45 18.50
CA PHE A 144 -12.65 -9.37 17.24
C PHE A 144 -11.71 -8.18 17.25
N SER A 145 -10.41 -8.41 17.36
CA SER A 145 -9.42 -7.34 17.19
C SER A 145 -9.52 -6.78 15.76
N VAL A 146 -9.89 -5.50 15.67
CA VAL A 146 -10.04 -4.75 14.43
C VAL A 146 -8.66 -4.29 13.99
N TRP A 147 -8.23 -4.80 12.84
CA TRP A 147 -7.03 -4.34 12.16
C TRP A 147 -7.44 -3.87 10.78
N HIS A 148 -6.87 -2.74 10.35
CA HIS A 148 -7.15 -2.15 9.05
C HIS A 148 -6.96 -3.16 7.90
N ASN A 149 -5.85 -3.90 7.92
CA ASN A 149 -5.52 -4.88 6.89
C ASN A 149 -6.46 -6.10 6.90
N ARG A 150 -7.09 -6.43 8.04
CA ARG A 150 -8.10 -7.49 8.11
C ARG A 150 -9.42 -7.05 7.48
N ALA A 151 -9.85 -5.82 7.75
CA ALA A 151 -11.05 -5.27 7.14
C ALA A 151 -10.93 -5.25 5.61
N ILE A 152 -9.78 -4.79 5.09
CA ILE A 152 -9.47 -4.81 3.66
C ILE A 152 -9.50 -6.24 3.13
N ALA A 153 -8.80 -7.19 3.77
CA ALA A 153 -8.77 -8.58 3.33
C ALA A 153 -10.18 -9.19 3.22
N ILE A 154 -11.09 -8.88 4.16
CA ILE A 154 -12.48 -9.35 4.13
C ILE A 154 -13.22 -8.78 2.92
N VAL A 155 -13.13 -7.47 2.67
CA VAL A 155 -13.84 -6.81 1.56
C VAL A 155 -13.41 -7.38 0.22
N TYR A 156 -12.10 -7.48 -0.01
CA TYR A 156 -11.55 -7.98 -1.27
C TYR A 156 -11.79 -9.48 -1.46
N ALA A 157 -11.57 -10.30 -0.42
CA ALA A 157 -11.82 -11.74 -0.51
C ALA A 157 -13.30 -12.03 -0.80
N THR A 158 -14.22 -11.32 -0.13
CA THR A 158 -15.67 -11.48 -0.34
C THR A 158 -16.08 -11.09 -1.75
N SER A 159 -15.52 -9.99 -2.25
CA SER A 159 -15.74 -9.54 -3.61
C SER A 159 -15.26 -10.57 -4.63
N ILE A 160 -14.01 -11.05 -4.50
CA ILE A 160 -13.45 -12.08 -5.39
C ILE A 160 -14.31 -13.36 -5.33
N ALA A 161 -14.69 -13.80 -4.14
CA ALA A 161 -15.53 -14.98 -3.98
C ALA A 161 -16.89 -14.85 -4.68
N ALA A 162 -17.52 -13.66 -4.64
CA ALA A 162 -18.77 -13.40 -5.34
C ALA A 162 -18.62 -13.55 -6.86
N TRP A 163 -17.55 -12.97 -7.44
CA TRP A 163 -17.23 -13.14 -8.85
C TRP A 163 -16.87 -14.59 -9.19
N THR A 164 -16.13 -15.30 -8.33
CA THR A 164 -15.75 -16.72 -8.52
C THR A 164 -17.00 -17.57 -8.58
N TRP A 165 -17.90 -17.40 -7.61
CA TRP A 165 -19.15 -18.14 -7.56
C TRP A 165 -19.93 -17.95 -8.87
N ARG A 166 -20.10 -16.71 -9.32
CA ARG A 166 -20.85 -16.47 -10.57
C ARG A 166 -20.16 -16.95 -11.82
N LEU A 167 -18.84 -16.83 -11.91
CA LEU A 167 -18.10 -17.39 -13.03
C LEU A 167 -18.28 -18.91 -13.10
N LEU A 168 -18.11 -19.62 -11.97
CA LEU A 168 -18.28 -21.07 -11.89
C LEU A 168 -19.74 -21.50 -12.14
N ALA A 169 -20.71 -20.74 -11.62
CA ALA A 169 -22.13 -21.02 -11.83
C ALA A 169 -22.55 -20.81 -13.29
N SER A 170 -22.05 -19.75 -13.95
CA SER A 170 -22.39 -19.40 -15.33
C SER A 170 -21.69 -20.28 -16.35
N TRP A 171 -20.45 -20.70 -16.08
CA TRP A 171 -19.74 -21.67 -16.91
C TRP A 171 -20.49 -23.00 -16.99
N ARG A 172 -21.14 -23.41 -15.89
CA ARG A 172 -21.92 -24.66 -15.84
C ARG A 172 -23.30 -24.59 -16.48
N ILE A 173 -23.93 -23.43 -16.64
CA ILE A 173 -25.17 -23.32 -17.42
C ILE A 173 -24.95 -23.80 -18.87
N ASN A 174 -23.71 -23.76 -19.37
CA ASN A 174 -23.34 -24.25 -20.70
C ASN A 174 -22.90 -25.73 -20.75
N ILE A 175 -22.74 -26.42 -19.61
CA ILE A 175 -22.29 -27.82 -19.56
C ILE A 175 -23.37 -28.63 -18.83
N HIS A 176 -24.20 -29.34 -19.59
CA HIS A 176 -25.38 -30.10 -19.14
C HIS A 176 -25.09 -31.28 -18.19
N PHE A 177 -24.52 -31.06 -17.00
CA PHE A 177 -24.38 -32.11 -15.98
C PHE A 177 -24.51 -31.58 -14.55
N ALA A 178 -25.39 -32.25 -13.79
CA ALA A 178 -25.57 -32.26 -12.34
C ALA A 178 -26.46 -31.19 -11.67
N SER A 179 -27.54 -31.67 -11.06
CA SER A 179 -28.44 -30.97 -10.13
C SER A 179 -27.73 -30.35 -8.90
N ASN A 180 -26.48 -30.74 -8.63
CA ASN A 180 -25.67 -30.24 -7.50
C ASN A 180 -24.69 -29.12 -7.86
N GLY A 181 -24.74 -28.57 -9.08
CA GLY A 181 -23.74 -27.63 -9.60
C GLY A 181 -23.54 -26.34 -8.77
N ARG A 182 -24.61 -25.84 -8.14
CA ARG A 182 -24.56 -24.63 -7.30
C ARG A 182 -23.77 -24.83 -6.01
N GLY A 183 -23.88 -26.00 -5.38
CA GLY A 183 -23.14 -26.33 -4.16
C GLY A 183 -21.63 -26.37 -4.39
N LEU A 184 -21.21 -26.98 -5.51
CA LEU A 184 -19.79 -27.03 -5.89
C LEU A 184 -19.23 -25.64 -6.23
N ALA A 185 -20.01 -24.79 -6.91
CA ALA A 185 -19.60 -23.41 -7.20
C ALA A 185 -19.45 -22.58 -5.91
N ALA A 186 -20.36 -22.75 -4.95
CA ALA A 186 -20.27 -22.11 -3.64
C ALA A 186 -19.06 -22.60 -2.84
N LEU A 187 -18.79 -23.92 -2.85
CA LEU A 187 -17.60 -24.49 -2.22
C LEU A 187 -16.31 -23.93 -2.85
N GLY A 188 -16.25 -23.89 -4.19
CA GLY A 188 -15.11 -23.31 -4.91
C GLY A 188 -14.89 -21.84 -4.54
N ALA A 189 -15.96 -21.05 -4.48
CA ALA A 189 -15.89 -19.65 -4.05
C ALA A 189 -15.42 -19.50 -2.59
N ALA A 190 -15.87 -20.37 -1.68
CA ALA A 190 -15.43 -20.37 -0.28
C ALA A 190 -13.94 -20.73 -0.13
N ILE A 191 -13.44 -21.67 -0.94
CA ILE A 191 -12.01 -22.01 -0.98
C ILE A 191 -11.19 -20.81 -1.47
N ILE A 192 -11.60 -20.20 -2.60
CA ILE A 192 -10.92 -19.02 -3.15
C ILE A 192 -10.96 -17.86 -2.14
N TRP A 193 -12.11 -17.62 -1.50
CA TRP A 193 -12.24 -16.63 -0.43
C TRP A 193 -11.17 -16.83 0.66
N MET A 194 -11.06 -18.07 1.17
CA MET A 194 -10.13 -18.40 2.24
C MET A 194 -8.67 -18.24 1.80
N MET A 195 -8.33 -18.66 0.57
CA MET A 195 -7.00 -18.50 -0.01
C MET A 195 -6.63 -17.03 -0.16
N THR A 196 -7.50 -16.22 -0.77
CA THR A 196 -7.30 -14.79 -0.96
C THR A 196 -7.18 -14.06 0.37
N TYR A 197 -8.06 -14.33 1.33
CA TYR A 197 -7.99 -13.73 2.66
C TYR A 197 -6.65 -14.04 3.33
N ARG A 198 -6.24 -15.31 3.36
CA ARG A 198 -4.97 -15.71 3.97
C ARG A 198 -3.78 -15.06 3.27
N GLU A 199 -3.81 -14.95 1.96
CA GLU A 199 -2.73 -14.36 1.18
C GLU A 199 -2.58 -12.86 1.44
N ILE A 200 -3.68 -12.10 1.46
CA ILE A 200 -3.65 -10.67 1.78
C ILE A 200 -3.09 -10.45 3.20
N ILE A 201 -3.52 -11.25 4.18
CA ILE A 201 -3.00 -11.16 5.55
C ILE A 201 -1.52 -11.54 5.64
N ARG A 202 -1.08 -12.56 4.89
CA ARG A 202 0.32 -12.98 4.84
C ARG A 202 1.20 -11.86 4.29
N LEU A 203 0.79 -11.23 3.20
CA LEU A 203 1.53 -10.16 2.56
C LEU A 203 1.57 -8.90 3.44
N SER A 204 0.48 -8.60 4.14
CA SER A 204 0.42 -7.50 5.10
C SER A 204 1.35 -7.68 6.30
N LYS A 205 1.53 -8.91 6.82
CA LYS A 205 2.43 -9.12 7.97
C LYS A 205 3.91 -8.92 7.63
N LYS A 206 4.28 -8.93 6.35
CA LYS A 206 5.67 -8.78 5.92
C LYS A 206 6.08 -7.30 5.81
N SER A 207 5.14 -6.35 5.83
CA SER A 207 5.42 -4.92 5.75
C SER A 207 5.60 -4.23 7.12
N ASP A 208 5.09 -4.85 8.19
CA ASP A 208 5.30 -4.42 9.58
C ASP A 208 6.74 -4.66 10.01
#